data_AF-A0A957JYY5-F1
#
_entry.id   AF-A0A957JYY5-F1
#
_cell.length_a   1.000
_cell.length_b   1.000
_cell.length_c   1.000
_cell.angle_alpha   90.00
_cell.angle_beta   90.00
_cell.angle_gamma   90.00
#
_symmetry.space_group_name_H-M   'P 1'
#
loop_
_entity.id
_entity.type
_entity.pdbx_description
1 polymer ?
#
loop_
_entity_poly.entity_id
_entity_poly.type
_entity_poly.pdbx_seq_one_letter_code
_entity_poly.pdbx_strand_id
1 'polypeptide(L)'
;GHPRLSEISAWRAASPLPHDRHTLDGRPYGGFYTQAQIREIVAYAQSRFITVVPEIEMPGHAMAALAAYPELGCRGEGYEVGQYWGIMKEVFCAGNDDVFAFLEEVLNQVMGLFPSEFIHIGGDECPKDAWQACPKCQARIKAEGLANEHELQSYFIRRIERFLLENGRRLIGWDEILEGGLAPNATVMSWRGSAGGIAAATAGHDVVMTPNTHCYLDYYQSEDRDNEPPGIGGYLPLRVSYAFDPLEGIPLNSQRHVLGGQGNLWTEYIEAPEHLEYMAYPRAQALAEALWSAPPKRDFAEFKTRLRPHLLRLGRMGVSYRPVPLDFDD
;
A
#
# COMPACT_ATOMS: atom_id res chain seq x y z
N GLY A 1 11.80 21.15 -8.13
CA GLY A 1 11.34 21.01 -6.73
C GLY A 1 9.91 21.49 -6.61
N HIS A 2 9.05 20.80 -5.85
CA HIS A 2 7.59 20.94 -5.93
C HIS A 2 6.92 21.35 -4.59
N PRO A 3 7.06 22.61 -4.13
CA PRO A 3 6.60 23.03 -2.80
C PRO A 3 5.08 22.92 -2.60
N ARG A 4 4.28 23.01 -3.67
CA ARG A 4 2.82 22.86 -3.60
C ARG A 4 2.36 21.47 -3.14
N LEU A 5 3.22 20.45 -3.18
CA LEU A 5 2.91 19.15 -2.59
C LEU A 5 2.78 19.24 -1.05
N SER A 6 3.60 20.05 -0.39
CA SER A 6 3.45 20.29 1.06
C SER A 6 2.47 21.41 1.39
N GLU A 7 2.34 22.42 0.52
CA GLU A 7 1.48 23.59 0.78
C GLU A 7 0.00 23.31 0.49
N ILE A 8 -0.30 22.46 -0.51
CA ILE A 8 -1.66 22.14 -0.95
C ILE A 8 -1.98 20.66 -0.70
N SER A 9 -1.22 19.73 -1.27
CA SER A 9 -1.58 18.29 -1.24
C SER A 9 -1.65 17.70 0.17
N ALA A 10 -0.92 18.28 1.13
CA ALA A 10 -0.89 17.83 2.51
C ALA A 10 -2.14 18.19 3.33
N TRP A 11 -3.11 18.94 2.76
CA TRP A 11 -4.26 19.47 3.47
C TRP A 11 -5.56 19.23 2.70
N ARG A 12 -6.54 18.58 3.34
CA ARG A 12 -7.92 18.44 2.83
C ARG A 12 -8.88 19.28 3.65
N ALA A 13 -9.99 19.69 3.03
CA ALA A 13 -10.97 20.58 3.67
C ALA A 13 -11.84 19.90 4.73
N ALA A 14 -12.07 18.59 4.59
CA ALA A 14 -12.87 17.78 5.50
C ALA A 14 -12.53 16.29 5.38
N SER A 15 -13.03 15.49 6.31
CA SER A 15 -12.97 14.03 6.27
C SER A 15 -14.37 13.43 6.48
N PRO A 16 -14.63 12.19 6.03
CA PRO A 16 -15.89 11.50 6.34
C PRO A 16 -15.99 11.19 7.84
N LEU A 17 -17.21 11.12 8.38
CA LEU A 17 -17.43 10.70 9.76
C LEU A 17 -17.10 9.20 9.94
N PRO A 18 -16.53 8.77 11.08
CA PRO A 18 -16.10 7.38 11.29
C PRO A 18 -17.18 6.30 11.09
N HIS A 19 -18.45 6.62 11.36
CA HIS A 19 -19.58 5.70 11.18
C HIS A 19 -20.53 6.11 10.05
N ASP A 20 -20.19 7.16 9.30
CA ASP A 20 -20.96 7.62 8.14
C ASP A 20 -20.01 8.21 7.09
N ARG A 21 -19.57 7.35 6.18
CA ARG A 21 -18.65 7.72 5.09
C ARG A 21 -19.24 8.70 4.07
N HIS A 22 -20.54 9.00 4.14
CA HIS A 22 -21.22 9.89 3.19
C HIS A 22 -21.33 11.33 3.71
N THR A 23 -21.14 11.53 5.01
CA THR A 23 -21.18 12.85 5.65
C THR A 23 -19.78 13.31 6.02
N LEU A 24 -19.44 14.55 5.65
CA LEU A 24 -18.17 15.18 5.97
C LEU A 24 -18.25 15.95 7.30
N ASP A 25 -17.16 15.96 8.06
CA ASP A 25 -17.04 16.63 9.35
C ASP A 25 -16.85 18.15 9.26
N GLY A 26 -16.50 18.66 8.07
CA GLY A 26 -16.22 20.07 7.81
C GLY A 26 -14.94 20.59 8.49
N ARG A 27 -14.02 19.71 8.89
CA ARG A 27 -12.79 20.08 9.62
C ARG A 27 -11.56 19.90 8.73
N PRO A 28 -10.81 20.98 8.44
CA PRO A 28 -9.57 20.86 7.71
C PRO A 28 -8.60 19.92 8.44
N TYR A 29 -7.98 19.00 7.70
CA TYR A 29 -7.06 18.01 8.22
C TYR A 29 -5.83 17.91 7.32
N GLY A 30 -4.65 17.74 7.92
CA GLY A 30 -3.43 17.61 7.15
C GLY A 30 -2.16 17.51 7.98
N GLY A 31 -1.05 17.51 7.25
CA GLY A 31 0.29 17.37 7.80
C GLY A 31 1.21 16.66 6.80
N PHE A 32 2.52 16.87 6.94
CA PHE A 32 3.53 16.19 6.13
C PHE A 32 4.81 16.01 6.92
N TYR A 33 5.65 15.06 6.50
CA TYR A 33 7.00 14.91 7.01
C TYR A 33 7.96 15.79 6.23
N THR A 34 8.71 16.63 6.92
CA THR A 34 9.86 17.29 6.33
C THR A 34 10.93 16.27 5.97
N GLN A 35 11.82 16.60 5.03
CA GLN A 35 12.95 15.73 4.70
C GLN A 35 13.85 15.43 5.91
N ALA A 36 13.95 16.35 6.88
CA ALA A 36 14.70 16.13 8.12
C ALA A 36 14.05 15.05 8.99
N GLN A 37 12.72 15.11 9.17
CA GLN A 37 11.96 14.09 9.88
C GLN A 37 12.02 12.73 9.18
N ILE A 38 11.96 12.71 7.84
CA ILE A 38 12.14 11.47 7.07
C ILE A 38 13.52 10.86 7.34
N ARG A 39 14.59 11.65 7.29
CA ARG A 39 15.95 11.17 7.59
C ARG A 39 16.07 10.63 9.03
N GLU A 40 15.39 11.26 9.99
CA GLU A 40 15.33 10.77 11.37
C GLU A 40 14.63 9.40 11.44
N ILE A 41 13.46 9.24 10.81
CA ILE A 41 12.72 7.98 10.74
C ILE A 41 13.57 6.87 10.11
N VAL A 42 14.19 7.17 8.96
CA VAL A 42 15.07 6.23 8.25
C VAL A 42 16.25 5.81 9.13
N ALA A 43 16.92 6.75 9.80
CA ALA A 43 18.04 6.44 10.69
C ALA A 43 17.61 5.60 11.91
N TYR A 44 16.45 5.92 12.50
CA TYR A 44 15.90 5.19 13.64
C TYR A 44 15.50 3.75 13.27
N ALA A 45 14.91 3.55 12.09
CA ALA A 45 14.59 2.23 11.55
C ALA A 45 15.86 1.43 11.24
N GLN A 46 16.86 2.06 10.60
CA GLN A 46 18.12 1.42 10.25
C GLN A 46 18.89 0.95 11.49
N SER A 47 18.86 1.70 12.60
CA SER A 47 19.49 1.27 13.86
C SER A 47 18.81 0.04 14.49
N ARG A 48 17.69 -0.42 13.92
CA ARG A 48 16.93 -1.63 14.30
C ARG A 48 16.91 -2.66 13.17
N PHE A 49 17.76 -2.51 12.15
CA PHE A 49 17.83 -3.38 10.98
C PHE A 49 16.52 -3.41 10.17
N ILE A 50 15.74 -2.33 10.21
CA ILE A 50 14.51 -2.15 9.43
C ILE A 50 14.83 -1.22 8.25
N THR A 51 14.59 -1.69 7.04
CA THR A 51 14.64 -0.87 5.82
C THR A 51 13.29 -0.21 5.60
N VAL A 52 13.27 1.11 5.43
CA VAL A 52 12.05 1.85 5.06
C VAL A 52 11.95 1.91 3.53
N VAL A 53 10.95 1.24 2.97
CA VAL A 53 10.61 1.27 1.54
C VAL A 53 9.56 2.37 1.32
N PRO A 54 9.86 3.46 0.61
CA PRO A 54 8.87 4.49 0.33
C PRO A 54 7.89 4.05 -0.76
N GLU A 55 6.65 4.51 -0.65
CA GLU A 55 5.62 4.38 -1.67
C GLU A 55 5.20 5.75 -2.20
N ILE A 56 5.21 5.91 -3.52
CA ILE A 56 4.67 7.08 -4.23
C ILE A 56 3.67 6.56 -5.25
N GLU A 57 2.39 6.66 -4.91
CA GLU A 57 1.29 6.16 -5.75
C GLU A 57 1.27 6.76 -7.16
N MET A 58 1.12 5.90 -8.17
CA MET A 58 0.92 6.26 -9.57
C MET A 58 0.42 5.06 -10.40
N PRO A 59 -0.35 5.27 -11.48
CA PRO A 59 -0.95 6.54 -11.90
C PRO A 59 -2.28 6.86 -11.20
N GLY A 60 -2.84 5.89 -10.47
CA GLY A 60 -3.98 6.03 -9.57
C GLY A 60 -3.67 6.87 -8.33
N HIS A 61 -4.64 7.00 -7.42
CA HIS A 61 -4.49 7.66 -6.12
C HIS A 61 -3.78 9.04 -6.15
N ALA A 62 -3.92 9.77 -7.25
CA ALA A 62 -3.12 10.95 -7.56
C ALA A 62 -3.80 12.29 -7.15
N MET A 63 -5.03 12.25 -6.63
CA MET A 63 -5.85 13.43 -6.38
C MET A 63 -5.13 14.54 -5.61
N ALA A 64 -4.34 14.18 -4.59
CA ALA A 64 -3.59 15.15 -3.81
C ALA A 64 -2.54 15.90 -4.68
N ALA A 65 -1.80 15.18 -5.54
CA ALA A 65 -0.85 15.77 -6.47
C ALA A 65 -1.55 16.60 -7.55
N LEU A 66 -2.70 16.12 -8.07
CA LEU A 66 -3.49 16.82 -9.08
C LEU A 66 -4.11 18.12 -8.54
N ALA A 67 -4.50 18.18 -7.26
CA ALA A 67 -4.94 19.44 -6.63
C ALA A 67 -3.82 20.49 -6.59
N ALA A 68 -2.58 20.04 -6.37
CA ALA A 68 -1.41 20.90 -6.34
C ALA A 68 -0.86 21.23 -7.74
N TYR A 69 -1.01 20.35 -8.73
CA TYR A 69 -0.55 20.58 -10.10
C TYR A 69 -1.59 20.03 -11.09
N PRO A 70 -2.69 20.77 -11.30
CA PRO A 70 -3.81 20.31 -12.11
C PRO A 70 -3.44 19.92 -13.54
N GLU A 71 -2.41 20.54 -14.11
CA GLU A 71 -1.86 20.27 -15.43
C GLU A 71 -1.37 18.81 -15.63
N LEU A 72 -1.13 18.09 -14.53
CA LEU A 72 -0.70 16.69 -14.55
C LEU A 72 -1.86 15.70 -14.79
N GLY A 73 -3.11 16.15 -14.63
CA GLY A 73 -4.31 15.32 -14.84
C GLY A 73 -4.92 15.49 -16.23
N CYS A 74 -5.74 14.54 -16.68
CA CYS A 74 -6.37 14.59 -18.00
C CYS A 74 -7.26 15.82 -18.23
N ARG A 75 -7.88 16.34 -17.16
CA ARG A 75 -8.75 17.53 -17.20
C ARG A 75 -7.95 18.83 -17.18
N GLY A 76 -6.77 18.83 -16.55
CA GLY A 76 -5.89 19.99 -16.46
C GLY A 76 -6.27 21.04 -15.40
N GLU A 77 -7.44 20.94 -14.75
CA GLU A 77 -7.94 21.93 -13.79
C GLU A 77 -8.98 21.35 -12.82
N GLY A 78 -9.35 22.12 -11.80
CA GLY A 78 -10.51 21.85 -10.92
C GLY A 78 -10.39 20.66 -9.99
N TYR A 79 -9.19 20.14 -9.76
CA TYR A 79 -8.95 19.08 -8.80
C TYR A 79 -8.90 19.61 -7.38
N GLU A 80 -9.36 18.80 -6.44
CA GLU A 80 -9.30 19.06 -5.00
C GLU A 80 -8.64 17.86 -4.32
N VAL A 81 -8.04 18.07 -3.15
CA VAL A 81 -7.54 16.95 -2.35
C VAL A 81 -8.73 16.11 -1.91
N GLY A 82 -8.64 14.79 -2.08
CA GLY A 82 -9.74 13.86 -1.80
C GLY A 82 -10.29 14.01 -0.37
N GLN A 83 -11.61 14.11 -0.25
CA GLN A 83 -12.33 14.23 1.02
C GLN A 83 -13.14 12.98 1.37
N TYR A 84 -13.29 12.06 0.42
CA TYR A 84 -14.02 10.81 0.59
C TYR A 84 -13.06 9.62 0.44
N TRP A 85 -13.43 8.50 1.04
CA TRP A 85 -12.71 7.23 0.92
C TRP A 85 -13.10 6.48 -0.35
N GLY A 86 -12.19 5.63 -0.84
CA GLY A 86 -12.40 4.77 -2.01
C GLY A 86 -11.71 5.28 -3.28
N ILE A 87 -12.06 4.65 -4.40
CA ILE A 87 -11.38 4.81 -5.69
C ILE A 87 -11.80 6.10 -6.39
N MET A 88 -10.81 6.94 -6.69
CA MET A 88 -11.01 8.18 -7.43
C MET A 88 -10.73 7.96 -8.93
N LYS A 89 -11.51 8.63 -9.80
CA LYS A 89 -11.34 8.50 -11.26
C LYS A 89 -10.26 9.42 -11.82
N GLU A 90 -9.86 10.40 -11.03
CA GLU A 90 -8.86 11.39 -11.36
C GLU A 90 -7.45 10.80 -11.18
N VAL A 91 -6.85 10.43 -12.32
CA VAL A 91 -5.54 9.80 -12.40
C VAL A 91 -4.55 10.68 -13.16
N PHE A 92 -3.25 10.41 -13.01
CA PHE A 92 -2.22 11.08 -13.80
C PHE A 92 -2.45 10.88 -15.32
N CYS A 93 -2.20 11.91 -16.11
CA CYS A 93 -2.38 11.86 -17.56
C CYS A 93 -1.22 11.12 -18.24
N ALA A 94 -1.40 9.84 -18.53
CA ALA A 94 -0.37 9.00 -19.16
C ALA A 94 0.04 9.46 -20.58
N GLY A 95 -0.77 10.29 -21.23
CA GLY A 95 -0.45 10.92 -22.50
C GLY A 95 0.35 12.23 -22.40
N ASN A 96 0.64 12.72 -21.19
CA ASN A 96 1.34 13.99 -20.96
C ASN A 96 2.79 13.75 -20.51
N ASP A 97 3.78 14.23 -21.28
CA ASP A 97 5.20 14.02 -20.92
C ASP A 97 5.62 14.78 -19.66
N ASP A 98 4.94 15.89 -19.33
CA ASP A 98 5.18 16.65 -18.10
C ASP A 98 4.91 15.83 -16.82
N VAL A 99 4.02 14.83 -16.90
CA VAL A 99 3.76 13.89 -15.79
C VAL A 99 4.99 13.07 -15.46
N PHE A 100 5.67 12.55 -16.49
CA PHE A 100 6.88 11.75 -16.28
C PHE A 100 8.03 12.62 -15.76
N ALA A 101 8.22 13.82 -16.32
CA ALA A 101 9.22 14.75 -15.80
C ALA A 101 8.99 15.08 -14.32
N PHE A 102 7.74 15.36 -13.93
CA PHE A 102 7.35 15.57 -12.54
C PHE A 102 7.64 14.35 -11.65
N LEU A 103 7.21 13.15 -12.07
CA LEU A 103 7.42 11.94 -11.27
C LEU A 103 8.89 11.57 -11.14
N GLU A 104 9.69 11.73 -12.20
CA GLU A 104 11.13 11.51 -12.18
C GLU A 104 11.84 12.50 -11.22
N GLU A 105 11.42 13.78 -11.19
CA GLU A 105 11.91 14.76 -10.21
C GLU A 105 11.54 14.41 -8.76
N VAL A 106 10.32 13.91 -8.52
CA VAL A 106 9.85 13.46 -7.19
C VAL A 106 10.63 12.21 -6.77
N LEU A 107 10.70 11.20 -7.62
CA LEU A 107 11.39 9.94 -7.35
C LEU A 107 12.89 10.17 -7.13
N ASN A 108 13.54 11.09 -7.85
CA ASN A 108 14.93 11.48 -7.57
C ASN A 108 15.12 11.99 -6.14
N GLN A 109 14.21 12.82 -5.64
CA GLN A 109 14.27 13.30 -4.26
C GLN A 109 14.00 12.18 -3.26
N VAL A 110 13.02 11.31 -3.53
CA VAL A 110 12.70 10.15 -2.71
C VAL A 110 13.91 9.20 -2.62
N MET A 111 14.53 8.84 -3.75
CA MET A 111 15.73 8.00 -3.78
C MET A 111 16.92 8.62 -3.03
N GLY A 112 16.97 9.95 -2.89
CA GLY A 112 17.96 10.65 -2.07
C GLY A 112 17.68 10.63 -0.57
N LEU A 113 16.43 10.34 -0.15
CA LEU A 113 16.02 10.25 1.25
C LEU A 113 16.01 8.81 1.78
N PHE A 114 15.69 7.85 0.91
CA PHE A 114 15.51 6.46 1.28
C PHE A 114 16.65 5.59 0.69
N PRO A 115 17.45 4.92 1.53
CA PRO A 115 18.55 4.07 1.05
C PRO A 115 18.06 2.75 0.44
N SER A 116 16.77 2.40 0.62
CA SER A 116 16.14 1.18 0.11
C SER A 116 16.45 0.92 -1.36
N GLU A 117 16.79 -0.33 -1.69
CA GLU A 117 16.89 -0.78 -3.09
C GLU A 117 15.55 -0.69 -3.81
N PHE A 118 14.45 -0.96 -3.09
CA PHE A 118 13.09 -0.90 -3.61
C PHE A 118 12.46 0.47 -3.45
N ILE A 119 11.69 0.87 -4.47
CA ILE A 119 10.74 1.99 -4.43
C ILE A 119 9.38 1.44 -4.83
N HIS A 120 8.37 1.61 -3.96
CA HIS A 120 7.00 1.24 -4.28
C HIS A 120 6.35 2.36 -5.09
N ILE A 121 5.72 2.01 -6.20
CA ILE A 121 5.06 2.98 -7.08
C ILE A 121 3.53 2.84 -7.05
N GLY A 122 3.02 1.96 -6.20
CA GLY A 122 1.61 1.63 -6.14
C GLY A 122 1.14 0.91 -7.39
N GLY A 123 0.18 1.50 -8.11
CA GLY A 123 -0.33 1.02 -9.39
C GLY A 123 -1.66 0.27 -9.30
N ASP A 124 -2.24 0.21 -8.10
CA ASP A 124 -3.58 -0.29 -7.83
C ASP A 124 -4.65 0.71 -8.28
N GLU A 125 -5.89 0.21 -8.33
CA GLU A 125 -7.11 1.02 -8.36
C GLU A 125 -7.04 2.26 -9.28
N CYS A 126 -6.57 2.06 -10.51
CA CYS A 126 -6.48 3.12 -11.53
C CYS A 126 -7.60 2.97 -12.58
N PRO A 127 -8.76 3.64 -12.42
CA PRO A 127 -9.81 3.66 -13.42
C PRO A 127 -9.31 4.18 -14.76
N LYS A 128 -9.81 3.60 -15.84
CA LYS A 128 -9.38 3.94 -17.20
C LYS A 128 -10.26 5.02 -17.86
N ASP A 129 -11.38 5.40 -17.23
CA ASP A 129 -12.38 6.35 -17.74
C ASP A 129 -11.73 7.68 -18.20
N ALA A 130 -10.81 8.22 -17.39
CA ALA A 130 -10.15 9.49 -17.70
C ALA A 130 -9.22 9.39 -18.92
N TRP A 131 -8.60 8.24 -19.16
CA TRP A 131 -7.73 8.03 -20.32
C TRP A 131 -8.53 7.76 -21.59
N GLN A 132 -9.66 7.04 -21.48
CA GLN A 132 -10.60 6.83 -22.60
C GLN A 132 -11.10 8.15 -23.18
N ALA A 133 -11.43 9.12 -22.31
CA ALA A 133 -11.91 10.43 -22.72
C ALA A 133 -10.80 11.43 -23.08
N CYS A 134 -9.51 11.14 -22.81
CA CYS A 134 -8.43 12.11 -22.93
C CYS A 134 -7.75 12.06 -24.32
N PRO A 135 -7.77 13.14 -25.11
CA PRO A 135 -7.12 13.16 -26.42
C PRO A 135 -5.61 12.91 -26.37
N LYS A 136 -4.91 13.38 -25.33
CA LYS A 136 -3.47 13.12 -25.14
C LYS A 136 -3.20 11.63 -24.92
N CYS A 137 -4.00 10.98 -24.08
CA CYS A 137 -3.86 9.55 -23.79
C CYS A 137 -4.17 8.69 -25.03
N GLN A 138 -5.25 9.01 -25.75
CA GLN A 138 -5.58 8.32 -27.00
C GLN A 138 -4.52 8.53 -28.09
N ALA A 139 -3.92 9.72 -28.16
CA ALA A 139 -2.79 9.98 -29.06
C ALA A 139 -1.56 9.14 -28.68
N ARG A 140 -1.25 9.00 -27.38
CA ARG A 140 -0.16 8.13 -26.89
C ARG A 140 -0.42 6.66 -27.23
N ILE A 141 -1.63 6.15 -27.00
CA ILE A 141 -2.03 4.78 -27.36
C ILE A 141 -1.73 4.53 -28.85
N LYS A 142 -2.15 5.44 -29.73
CA LYS A 142 -1.89 5.32 -31.17
C LYS A 142 -0.41 5.40 -31.52
N ALA A 143 0.32 6.34 -30.92
CA ALA A 143 1.74 6.58 -31.22
C ALA A 143 2.63 5.41 -30.81
N GLU A 144 2.35 4.80 -29.67
CA GLU A 144 3.11 3.68 -29.11
C GLU A 144 2.58 2.32 -29.59
N GLY A 145 1.50 2.30 -30.38
CA GLY A 145 0.91 1.08 -30.93
C GLY A 145 0.23 0.19 -29.88
N LEU A 146 -0.31 0.79 -28.81
CA LEU A 146 -0.97 0.09 -27.71
C LEU A 146 -2.41 -0.29 -28.09
N ALA A 147 -2.89 -1.42 -27.60
CA ALA A 147 -4.24 -1.89 -27.91
C ALA A 147 -5.35 -1.12 -27.15
N ASN A 148 -5.08 -0.69 -25.92
CA ASN A 148 -6.08 -0.08 -25.03
C ASN A 148 -5.42 0.60 -23.81
N GLU A 149 -6.24 1.10 -22.89
CA GLU A 149 -5.80 1.80 -21.68
C GLU A 149 -5.09 0.92 -20.64
N HIS A 150 -5.29 -0.41 -20.63
CA HIS A 150 -4.50 -1.29 -19.77
C HIS A 150 -3.06 -1.39 -20.26
N GLU A 151 -2.86 -1.46 -21.59
CA GLU A 151 -1.52 -1.35 -22.16
C GLU A 151 -0.91 0.05 -21.97
N LEU A 152 -1.73 1.10 -21.90
CA LEU A 152 -1.27 2.45 -21.51
C LEU A 152 -0.77 2.50 -20.06
N GLN A 153 -1.43 1.80 -19.12
CA GLN A 153 -0.91 1.64 -17.75
C GLN A 153 0.43 0.91 -17.78
N SER A 154 0.53 -0.21 -18.51
CA SER A 154 1.79 -0.94 -18.65
C SER A 154 2.91 -0.07 -19.24
N TYR A 155 2.61 0.74 -20.26
CA TYR A 155 3.55 1.73 -20.81
C TYR A 155 4.05 2.71 -19.72
N PHE A 156 3.12 3.25 -18.92
CA PHE A 156 3.44 4.16 -17.81
C PHE A 156 4.39 3.50 -16.81
N ILE A 157 4.03 2.30 -16.32
CA ILE A 157 4.82 1.56 -15.33
C ILE A 157 6.20 1.21 -15.88
N ARG A 158 6.30 0.74 -17.13
CA ARG A 158 7.60 0.41 -17.77
C ARG A 158 8.50 1.62 -17.92
N ARG A 159 7.93 2.82 -18.15
CA ARG A 159 8.72 4.06 -18.23
C ARG A 159 9.32 4.41 -16.86
N ILE A 160 8.53 4.31 -15.80
CA ILE A 160 9.00 4.54 -14.42
C ILE A 160 9.99 3.46 -13.98
N GLU A 161 9.75 2.18 -14.31
CA GLU A 161 10.68 1.09 -14.02
C GLU A 161 12.06 1.36 -14.63
N ARG A 162 12.10 1.76 -15.91
CA ARG A 162 13.36 2.09 -16.60
C ARG A 162 14.11 3.19 -15.87
N PHE A 163 13.42 4.26 -15.49
CA PHE A 163 14.01 5.35 -14.74
C PHE A 163 14.58 4.89 -13.38
N LEU A 164 13.84 4.06 -12.64
CA LEU A 164 14.33 3.50 -11.37
C LEU A 164 15.57 2.62 -11.58
N LEU A 165 15.56 1.75 -12.60
CA LEU A 165 16.69 0.88 -12.94
C LEU A 165 17.94 1.68 -13.33
N GLU A 166 17.79 2.74 -14.13
CA GLU A 166 18.89 3.65 -14.51
C GLU A 166 19.49 4.37 -13.29
N ASN A 167 18.72 4.52 -12.21
CA ASN A 167 19.16 5.10 -10.94
C ASN A 167 19.49 4.04 -9.88
N GLY A 168 19.66 2.77 -10.28
CA GLY A 168 20.10 1.68 -9.40
C GLY A 168 19.06 1.24 -8.37
N ARG A 169 17.76 1.47 -8.65
CA ARG A 169 16.63 1.05 -7.80
C ARG A 169 15.78 0.01 -8.52
N ARG A 170 15.02 -0.75 -7.72
CA ARG A 170 14.05 -1.75 -8.20
C ARG A 170 12.64 -1.29 -7.91
N LEU A 171 11.76 -1.53 -8.87
CA LEU A 171 10.34 -1.25 -8.73
C LEU A 171 9.65 -2.37 -7.95
N ILE A 172 8.78 -2.00 -7.02
CA ILE A 172 7.71 -2.84 -6.50
C ILE A 172 6.36 -2.12 -6.72
N GLY A 173 5.30 -2.88 -7.01
CA GLY A 173 3.95 -2.33 -7.18
C GLY A 173 2.87 -3.38 -6.91
N TRP A 174 1.64 -2.92 -6.71
CA TRP A 174 0.48 -3.78 -6.46
C TRP A 174 0.17 -4.70 -7.64
N ASP A 175 -0.50 -5.83 -7.41
CA ASP A 175 -0.70 -6.87 -8.43
C ASP A 175 -1.42 -6.43 -9.72
N GLU A 176 -2.10 -5.29 -9.72
CA GLU A 176 -2.57 -4.59 -10.91
C GLU A 176 -1.48 -4.26 -11.94
N ILE A 177 -0.21 -4.13 -11.56
CA ILE A 177 0.88 -3.88 -12.52
C ILE A 177 1.10 -5.03 -13.50
N LEU A 178 0.46 -6.19 -13.28
CA LEU A 178 0.38 -7.30 -14.23
C LEU A 178 -0.49 -6.96 -15.46
N GLU A 179 -1.41 -6.01 -15.35
CA GLU A 179 -2.30 -5.59 -16.44
C GLU A 179 -1.52 -4.99 -17.61
N GLY A 180 -1.79 -5.45 -18.84
CA GLY A 180 -1.09 -4.97 -20.04
C GLY A 180 0.36 -5.48 -20.20
N GLY A 181 0.81 -6.38 -19.32
CA GLY A 181 2.11 -7.05 -19.38
C GLY A 181 3.13 -6.43 -18.42
N LEU A 182 3.80 -7.29 -17.66
CA LEU A 182 4.69 -6.88 -16.58
C LEU A 182 6.05 -6.39 -17.11
N ALA A 183 6.61 -5.42 -16.41
CA ALA A 183 7.95 -4.92 -16.68
C ALA A 183 8.99 -5.97 -16.22
N PRO A 184 10.05 -6.28 -16.99
CA PRO A 184 10.84 -7.52 -16.81
C PRO A 184 11.48 -7.72 -15.43
N ASN A 185 11.75 -6.65 -14.68
CA ASN A 185 12.42 -6.71 -13.38
C ASN A 185 11.50 -6.26 -12.23
N ALA A 186 10.21 -6.05 -12.50
CA ALA A 186 9.25 -5.61 -11.52
C ALA A 186 9.03 -6.70 -10.45
N THR A 187 8.96 -6.24 -9.20
CA THR A 187 8.53 -7.04 -8.06
C THR A 187 7.05 -6.76 -7.81
N VAL A 188 6.26 -7.79 -7.51
CA VAL A 188 4.80 -7.67 -7.37
C VAL A 188 4.37 -7.82 -5.91
N MET A 189 3.52 -6.92 -5.41
CA MET A 189 2.86 -7.03 -4.12
C MET A 189 1.42 -7.54 -4.30
N SER A 190 1.15 -8.79 -3.90
CA SER A 190 -0.13 -9.46 -4.13
C SER A 190 -1.11 -9.21 -2.99
N TRP A 191 -2.18 -8.45 -3.26
CA TRP A 191 -3.14 -8.04 -2.24
C TRP A 191 -4.57 -8.55 -2.48
N ARG A 192 -4.97 -8.76 -3.74
CA ARG A 192 -6.32 -9.27 -4.09
C ARG A 192 -6.39 -10.79 -3.95
N GLY A 193 -6.16 -11.26 -2.72
CA GLY A 193 -5.83 -12.65 -2.44
C GLY A 193 -4.44 -13.03 -2.96
N SER A 194 -4.24 -14.33 -3.22
CA SER A 194 -2.93 -14.89 -3.58
C SER A 194 -2.71 -15.09 -5.08
N ALA A 195 -3.75 -14.90 -5.91
CA ALA A 195 -3.72 -15.26 -7.32
C ALA A 195 -2.69 -14.45 -8.13
N GLY A 196 -2.59 -13.13 -7.88
CA GLY A 196 -1.61 -12.26 -8.53
C GLY A 196 -0.17 -12.68 -8.22
N GLY A 197 0.12 -12.95 -6.95
CA GLY A 197 1.42 -13.44 -6.49
C GLY A 197 1.80 -14.81 -7.08
N ILE A 198 0.85 -15.75 -7.16
CA ILE A 198 1.08 -17.06 -7.80
C ILE A 198 1.42 -16.89 -9.29
N ALA A 199 0.68 -16.05 -10.00
CA ALA A 199 0.93 -15.77 -11.42
C ALA A 199 2.30 -15.12 -11.63
N ALA A 200 2.62 -14.09 -10.86
CA ALA A 200 3.89 -13.36 -10.95
C ALA A 200 5.10 -14.24 -10.62
N ALA A 201 5.06 -15.00 -9.51
CA ALA A 201 6.13 -15.92 -9.13
C ALA A 201 6.34 -17.02 -10.19
N THR A 202 5.26 -17.53 -10.78
CA THR A 202 5.33 -18.54 -11.86
C THR A 202 5.92 -17.96 -13.14
N ALA A 203 5.70 -16.68 -13.40
CA ALA A 203 6.31 -15.95 -14.50
C ALA A 203 7.80 -15.56 -14.24
N GLY A 204 8.32 -15.86 -13.04
CA GLY A 204 9.72 -15.60 -12.68
C GLY A 204 9.98 -14.23 -12.05
N HIS A 205 8.93 -13.50 -11.66
CA HIS A 205 9.05 -12.23 -10.96
C HIS A 205 9.07 -12.45 -9.45
N ASP A 206 9.85 -11.64 -8.75
CA ASP A 206 9.85 -11.62 -7.29
C ASP A 206 8.51 -11.09 -6.77
N VAL A 207 8.04 -11.65 -5.65
CA VAL A 207 6.74 -11.30 -5.06
C VAL A 207 6.80 -11.09 -3.55
N VAL A 208 5.98 -10.16 -3.06
CA VAL A 208 5.65 -9.98 -1.65
C VAL A 208 4.16 -10.28 -1.47
N MET A 209 3.84 -11.21 -0.56
CA MET A 209 2.45 -11.64 -0.34
C MET A 209 1.78 -10.79 0.75
N THR A 210 0.75 -10.03 0.39
CA THR A 210 -0.05 -9.22 1.32
C THR A 210 -1.55 -9.44 1.14
N PRO A 211 -2.02 -10.71 1.02
CA PRO A 211 -3.40 -10.96 0.64
C PRO A 211 -4.37 -10.40 1.66
N ASN A 212 -5.38 -9.66 1.20
CA ASN A 212 -6.43 -9.09 2.05
C ASN A 212 -7.22 -10.12 2.87
N THR A 213 -7.14 -11.39 2.49
CA THR A 213 -7.73 -12.51 3.24
C THR A 213 -7.01 -12.81 4.56
N HIS A 214 -5.75 -12.39 4.73
CA HIS A 214 -4.94 -12.71 5.92
C HIS A 214 -4.16 -11.53 6.50
N CYS A 215 -3.88 -10.51 5.69
CA CYS A 215 -2.89 -9.48 5.98
C CYS A 215 -3.46 -8.06 6.12
N TYR A 216 -4.77 -7.85 6.00
CA TYR A 216 -5.38 -6.51 6.11
C TYR A 216 -5.78 -6.23 7.56
N LEU A 217 -4.92 -5.50 8.26
CA LEU A 217 -5.04 -5.19 9.68
C LEU A 217 -6.06 -4.09 9.96
N ASP A 218 -6.57 -3.42 8.93
CA ASP A 218 -7.69 -2.48 8.96
C ASP A 218 -9.07 -3.17 9.05
N TYR A 219 -9.12 -4.49 8.87
CA TYR A 219 -10.35 -5.28 8.99
C TYR A 219 -10.71 -5.57 10.46
N TYR A 220 -12.01 -5.72 10.72
CA TYR A 220 -12.53 -6.08 12.04
C TYR A 220 -11.93 -7.39 12.58
N GLN A 221 -11.74 -7.43 13.89
CA GLN A 221 -11.15 -8.56 14.63
C GLN A 221 -12.19 -9.42 15.37
N SER A 222 -13.45 -9.01 15.34
CA SER A 222 -14.59 -9.64 16.01
C SER A 222 -15.82 -9.62 15.11
N GLU A 223 -16.72 -10.59 15.28
CA GLU A 223 -18.07 -10.52 14.69
C GLU A 223 -18.97 -9.51 15.41
N ASP A 224 -18.68 -9.21 16.68
CA ASP A 224 -19.37 -8.20 17.48
C ASP A 224 -18.92 -6.78 17.11
N ARG A 225 -19.25 -6.37 15.88
CA ARG A 225 -18.80 -5.11 15.27
C ARG A 225 -19.34 -3.87 15.98
N ASP A 226 -20.51 -3.98 16.63
CA ASP A 226 -21.13 -2.87 17.37
C ASP A 226 -20.31 -2.47 18.61
N ASN A 227 -19.43 -3.37 19.09
CA ASN A 227 -18.54 -3.13 20.22
C ASN A 227 -17.06 -3.02 19.82
N GLU A 228 -16.74 -2.98 18.52
CA GLU A 228 -15.38 -2.72 18.03
C GLU A 228 -15.25 -1.24 17.62
N PRO A 229 -14.03 -0.67 17.68
CA PRO A 229 -13.74 0.62 17.05
C PRO A 229 -14.09 0.62 15.54
N PRO A 230 -14.36 1.79 14.93
CA PRO A 230 -14.68 1.89 13.52
C PRO A 230 -13.63 1.20 12.64
N GLY A 231 -14.07 0.30 11.76
CA GLY A 231 -13.23 -0.36 10.76
C GLY A 231 -13.91 -0.39 9.40
N ILE A 232 -13.12 -0.56 8.33
CA ILE A 232 -13.63 -0.55 6.94
C ILE A 232 -14.61 -1.69 6.65
N GLY A 233 -14.52 -2.79 7.38
CA GLY A 233 -15.28 -4.00 7.16
C GLY A 233 -14.47 -5.27 7.42
N GLY A 234 -14.81 -6.34 6.72
CA GLY A 234 -14.12 -7.63 6.82
C GLY A 234 -14.32 -8.35 8.16
N TYR A 235 -13.66 -9.49 8.30
CA TYR A 235 -13.50 -10.22 9.55
C TYR A 235 -12.20 -11.01 9.45
N LEU A 236 -11.20 -10.57 10.20
CA LEU A 236 -9.84 -11.12 10.17
C LEU A 236 -9.35 -11.29 11.61
N PRO A 237 -9.86 -12.33 12.32
CA PRO A 237 -9.46 -12.62 13.68
C PRO A 237 -8.01 -13.13 13.74
N LEU A 238 -7.46 -13.17 14.95
CA LEU A 238 -6.05 -13.50 15.19
C LEU A 238 -5.60 -14.81 14.52
N ARG A 239 -6.42 -15.87 14.58
CA ARG A 239 -6.08 -17.15 13.96
C ARG A 239 -5.94 -17.09 12.44
N VAL A 240 -6.65 -16.17 11.79
CA VAL A 240 -6.61 -16.03 10.33
C VAL A 240 -5.27 -15.42 9.93
N SER A 241 -4.85 -14.33 10.58
CA SER A 241 -3.47 -13.83 10.39
C SER A 241 -2.42 -14.88 10.75
N TYR A 242 -2.64 -15.65 11.82
CA TYR A 242 -1.72 -16.71 12.21
C TYR A 242 -1.65 -17.85 11.20
N ALA A 243 -2.72 -18.15 10.46
CA ALA A 243 -2.77 -19.23 9.48
C ALA A 243 -2.07 -18.89 8.16
N PHE A 244 -1.70 -17.62 7.95
CA PHE A 244 -1.05 -17.16 6.73
C PHE A 244 0.18 -18.01 6.37
N ASP A 245 0.24 -18.46 5.12
CA ASP A 245 1.41 -19.09 4.52
C ASP A 245 1.71 -18.39 3.18
N PRO A 246 2.81 -17.62 3.07
CA PRO A 246 3.14 -16.92 1.83
C PRO A 246 3.51 -17.87 0.68
N LEU A 247 3.73 -19.16 0.95
CA LEU A 247 4.07 -20.16 -0.07
C LEU A 247 2.86 -20.99 -0.52
N GLU A 248 1.68 -20.79 0.09
CA GLU A 248 0.47 -21.55 -0.24
C GLU A 248 0.10 -21.39 -1.72
N GLY A 249 -0.07 -22.52 -2.43
CA GLY A 249 -0.41 -22.55 -3.85
C GLY A 249 0.74 -22.19 -4.81
N ILE A 250 1.91 -21.78 -4.30
CA ILE A 250 3.08 -21.46 -5.13
C ILE A 250 3.79 -22.75 -5.56
N PRO A 251 3.99 -23.00 -6.88
CA PRO A 251 4.76 -24.13 -7.37
C PRO A 251 6.17 -24.17 -6.77
N LEU A 252 6.67 -25.36 -6.42
CA LEU A 252 7.96 -25.52 -5.72
C LEU A 252 9.13 -24.84 -6.46
N ASN A 253 9.15 -24.92 -7.79
CA ASN A 253 10.16 -24.28 -8.63
C ASN A 253 10.04 -22.75 -8.67
N SER A 254 8.93 -22.17 -8.22
CA SER A 254 8.66 -20.73 -8.20
C SER A 254 8.80 -20.13 -6.80
N GLN A 255 8.80 -20.94 -5.74
CA GLN A 255 8.87 -20.47 -4.33
C GLN A 255 10.11 -19.60 -4.04
N ARG A 256 11.21 -19.76 -4.78
CA ARG A 256 12.41 -18.91 -4.66
C ARG A 256 12.15 -17.42 -4.96
N HIS A 257 11.06 -17.11 -5.66
CA HIS A 257 10.67 -15.75 -6.01
C HIS A 257 9.80 -15.10 -4.92
N VAL A 258 9.33 -15.86 -3.93
CA VAL A 258 8.58 -15.30 -2.81
C VAL A 258 9.57 -14.69 -1.82
N LEU A 259 9.65 -13.36 -1.80
CA LEU A 259 10.53 -12.61 -0.90
C LEU A 259 10.03 -12.63 0.55
N GLY A 260 8.72 -12.80 0.74
CA GLY A 260 8.07 -12.87 2.04
C GLY A 260 6.61 -12.42 1.98
N GLY A 261 6.13 -11.85 3.08
CA GLY A 261 4.82 -11.23 3.15
C GLY A 261 4.78 -10.06 4.13
N GLN A 262 3.65 -9.35 4.16
CA GLN A 262 3.49 -8.13 4.94
C GLN A 262 2.02 -7.93 5.34
N GLY A 263 1.81 -7.41 6.55
CA GLY A 263 0.50 -6.89 6.99
C GLY A 263 0.35 -5.43 6.58
N ASN A 264 -0.77 -5.10 5.94
CA ASN A 264 -1.13 -3.74 5.53
C ASN A 264 -2.11 -3.15 6.53
N LEU A 265 -1.98 -1.87 6.85
CA LEU A 265 -2.88 -1.17 7.77
C LEU A 265 -3.31 0.16 7.14
N TRP A 266 -4.41 0.10 6.39
CA TRP A 266 -5.05 1.27 5.82
C TRP A 266 -5.77 2.08 6.92
N THR A 267 -5.82 3.41 6.77
CA THR A 267 -6.15 4.31 7.89
C THR A 267 -7.38 5.19 7.64
N GLU A 268 -8.30 4.79 6.77
CA GLU A 268 -9.54 5.54 6.49
C GLU A 268 -10.40 5.74 7.74
N TYR A 269 -10.38 4.78 8.67
CA TYR A 269 -11.16 4.80 9.91
C TYR A 269 -10.27 4.88 11.17
N ILE A 270 -8.95 4.99 11.00
CA ILE A 270 -7.97 4.95 12.09
C ILE A 270 -7.40 6.34 12.34
N GLU A 271 -7.99 7.08 13.27
CA GLU A 271 -7.67 8.50 13.50
C GLU A 271 -6.64 8.76 14.61
N ALA A 272 -6.33 7.75 15.44
CA ALA A 272 -5.49 7.91 16.63
C ALA A 272 -4.43 6.80 16.76
N PRO A 273 -3.24 7.08 17.35
CA PRO A 273 -2.21 6.07 17.60
C PRO A 273 -2.72 4.86 18.39
N GLU A 274 -3.57 5.07 19.39
CA GLU A 274 -4.14 3.99 20.20
C GLU A 274 -5.05 3.07 19.38
N HIS A 275 -5.81 3.64 18.43
CA HIS A 275 -6.62 2.86 17.50
C HIS A 275 -5.73 2.09 16.52
N LEU A 276 -4.66 2.70 16.02
CA LEU A 276 -3.66 2.04 15.17
C LEU A 276 -3.04 0.82 15.88
N GLU A 277 -2.63 1.00 17.14
CA GLU A 277 -2.09 -0.09 17.97
C GLU A 277 -3.13 -1.18 18.23
N TYR A 278 -4.39 -0.82 18.46
CA TYR A 278 -5.49 -1.77 18.66
C TYR A 278 -5.74 -2.64 17.42
N MET A 279 -5.69 -2.02 16.24
CA MET A 279 -5.88 -2.73 14.97
C MET A 279 -4.67 -3.59 14.61
N ALA A 280 -3.44 -3.13 14.89
CA ALA A 280 -2.23 -3.86 14.59
C ALA A 280 -1.98 -5.05 15.53
N TYR A 281 -2.13 -4.85 16.85
CA TYR A 281 -1.70 -5.83 17.85
C TYR A 281 -2.89 -6.55 18.50
N PRO A 282 -2.88 -7.90 18.60
CA PRO A 282 -1.72 -8.78 18.42
C PRO A 282 -1.57 -9.48 17.05
N ARG A 283 -2.33 -9.09 16.03
CA ARG A 283 -2.24 -9.73 14.70
C ARG A 283 -0.86 -9.57 14.04
N ALA A 284 -0.16 -8.47 14.31
CA ALA A 284 1.23 -8.28 13.87
C ALA A 284 2.17 -9.37 14.42
N GLN A 285 1.98 -9.85 15.65
CA GLN A 285 2.76 -10.98 16.21
C GLN A 285 2.43 -12.29 15.49
N ALA A 286 1.17 -12.50 15.13
CA ALA A 286 0.76 -13.68 14.37
C ALA A 286 1.39 -13.69 12.97
N LEU A 287 1.39 -12.55 12.27
CA LEU A 287 2.07 -12.40 10.98
C LEU A 287 3.59 -12.56 11.12
N ALA A 288 4.20 -11.98 12.17
CA ALA A 288 5.62 -12.14 12.43
C ALA A 288 6.01 -13.63 12.60
N GLU A 289 5.18 -14.42 13.29
CA GLU A 289 5.42 -15.86 13.41
C GLU A 289 5.20 -16.62 12.11
N ALA A 290 4.15 -16.27 11.35
CA ALA A 290 3.87 -16.85 10.04
C ALA A 290 5.03 -16.67 9.06
N LEU A 291 5.74 -15.54 9.14
CA LEU A 291 6.83 -15.17 8.24
C LEU A 291 8.21 -15.61 8.72
N TRP A 292 8.40 -15.82 10.03
CA TRP A 292 9.70 -16.18 10.60
C TRP A 292 9.83 -17.68 10.89
N SER A 293 8.78 -18.33 11.36
CA SER A 293 8.83 -19.71 11.84
C SER A 293 8.49 -20.71 10.74
N ALA A 294 9.43 -21.60 10.44
CA ALA A 294 9.23 -22.66 9.44
C ALA A 294 8.18 -23.72 9.90
N PRO A 295 7.25 -24.16 9.02
CA PRO A 295 6.48 -25.38 9.24
C PRO A 295 7.40 -26.60 9.46
N PRO A 296 7.01 -27.61 10.27
CA PRO A 296 5.75 -27.79 10.99
C PRO A 296 5.73 -27.16 12.39
N LYS A 297 6.64 -26.22 12.71
CA LYS A 297 6.80 -25.69 14.08
C LYS A 297 5.71 -24.71 14.52
N ARG A 298 4.65 -24.55 13.73
CA ARG A 298 3.56 -23.61 13.98
C ARG A 298 2.37 -24.38 14.55
N ASP A 299 2.05 -24.12 15.82
CA ASP A 299 0.87 -24.64 16.52
C ASP A 299 0.16 -23.45 17.17
N PHE A 300 -1.12 -23.23 16.83
CA PHE A 300 -1.85 -22.06 17.31
C PHE A 300 -2.10 -22.08 18.82
N ALA A 301 -2.29 -23.25 19.43
CA ALA A 301 -2.46 -23.37 20.87
C ALA A 301 -1.16 -23.06 21.62
N GLU A 302 -0.02 -23.50 21.07
CA GLU A 302 1.30 -23.13 21.58
C GLU A 302 1.58 -21.63 21.41
N PHE A 303 1.25 -21.05 20.26
CA PHE A 303 1.33 -19.61 20.00
C PHE A 303 0.51 -18.81 21.03
N LYS A 304 -0.74 -19.20 21.32
CA LYS A 304 -1.57 -18.57 22.37
C LYS A 304 -0.86 -18.57 23.73
N THR A 305 -0.14 -19.66 24.06
CA THR A 305 0.60 -19.78 25.32
C THR A 305 1.76 -18.78 25.40
N ARG A 306 2.51 -18.56 24.31
CA ARG A 306 3.58 -17.54 24.24
C ARG A 306 3.06 -16.12 24.10
N LEU A 307 1.90 -15.95 23.47
CA LEU A 307 1.28 -14.64 23.29
C LEU A 307 0.85 -14.03 24.63
N ARG A 308 0.28 -14.82 25.55
CA ARG A 308 -0.18 -14.35 26.88
C ARG A 308 0.86 -13.50 27.64
N PRO A 309 2.09 -13.99 27.92
CA PRO A 309 3.12 -13.17 28.57
C PRO A 309 3.63 -12.02 27.68
N HIS A 310 3.53 -12.14 26.36
CA HIS A 310 3.88 -11.05 25.44
C HIS A 310 2.87 -9.88 25.53
N LEU A 311 1.57 -10.15 25.63
CA LEU A 311 0.54 -9.12 25.83
C LEU A 311 0.78 -8.34 27.13
N LEU A 312 1.19 -9.01 28.20
CA LEU A 312 1.57 -8.34 29.45
C LEU A 312 2.76 -7.39 29.26
N ARG A 313 3.70 -7.72 28.38
CA ARG A 313 4.82 -6.84 28.02
C ARG A 313 4.34 -5.62 27.26
N LEU A 314 3.47 -5.81 26.25
CA LEU A 314 2.86 -4.71 25.49
C LEU A 314 2.11 -3.75 26.43
N GLY A 315 1.32 -4.29 27.35
CA GLY A 315 0.60 -3.48 28.34
C GLY A 315 1.53 -2.67 29.25
N ARG A 316 2.68 -3.24 29.66
CA ARG A 316 3.71 -2.50 30.42
C ARG A 316 4.43 -1.42 29.61
N MET A 317 4.44 -1.54 28.29
CA MET A 317 4.98 -0.54 27.37
C MET A 317 3.93 0.54 27.03
N GLY A 318 2.68 0.37 27.47
CA GLY A 318 1.58 1.30 27.17
C GLY A 318 0.97 1.11 25.78
N VAL A 319 1.22 -0.02 25.11
CA VAL A 319 0.63 -0.31 23.79
C VAL A 319 -0.85 -0.65 23.95
N SER A 320 -1.72 0.02 23.21
CA SER A 320 -3.18 -0.13 23.21
C SER A 320 -3.65 -1.33 22.38
N TYR A 321 -3.08 -2.51 22.59
CA TYR A 321 -3.42 -3.72 21.83
C TYR A 321 -4.87 -4.19 22.11
N ARG A 322 -5.47 -4.90 21.15
CA ARG A 322 -6.79 -5.52 21.35
C ARG A 322 -6.71 -6.64 22.42
N PRO A 323 -7.50 -6.56 23.51
CA PRO A 323 -7.55 -7.64 24.49
C PRO A 323 -8.01 -8.96 23.85
N VAL A 324 -7.27 -10.04 24.07
CA VAL A 324 -7.65 -11.39 23.62
C VAL A 324 -8.20 -12.15 24.83
N PRO A 325 -9.44 -12.65 24.79
CA PRO A 325 -9.99 -13.46 25.87
C PRO A 325 -9.13 -14.70 26.15
N LEU A 326 -9.06 -15.11 27.42
CA LEU A 326 -8.21 -16.23 27.85
C LEU A 326 -8.59 -17.56 27.19
N ASP A 327 -9.86 -17.73 26.84
CA ASP A 327 -10.45 -18.94 26.28
C ASP A 327 -10.97 -18.72 24.85
N PHE A 328 -10.29 -17.88 24.04
CA PHE A 328 -10.69 -17.70 22.64
C PHE A 328 -10.37 -18.98 21.83
N ASP A 329 -11.39 -19.79 21.62
CA ASP A 329 -11.51 -20.72 20.51
C ASP A 329 -12.34 -19.96 19.47
N ASP A 330 -11.69 -19.33 18.48
CA ASP A 330 -12.41 -18.53 17.48
C ASP A 330 -13.53 -19.34 16.78
#